data_AF-A0A974T2G1-F1
#
_entry.id   AF-A0A974T2G1-F1
#
_cell.length_a   1.000
_cell.length_b   1.000
_cell.length_c   1.000
_cell.angle_alpha   90.00
_cell.angle_beta   90.00
_cell.angle_gamma   90.00
#
_symmetry.space_group_name_H-M   'P 1'
#
loop_
_entity.id
_entity.type
_entity.pdbx_description
1 polymer ?
#
loop_
_entity_poly.entity_id
_entity_poly.type
_entity_poly.pdbx_seq_one_letter_code
_entity_poly.pdbx_strand_id
1 'polypeptide(L)'
;MFRCALSFVLTAFLASPAMSDDCPTAQTAKLGFVLERQGTIAEVRPASDHFVHVLNSYPGGKKQDVIYYRGVFPISRFDDTARSINIPVSDLRTVFPLEPKARRALTYAPAQPGKVGALISLELTVTGQEQLQLGSCSYSVLAVRNRFLNADGKMTSEHTDLYSPELGFVLAKRYEEKGGTQTTIKYQNIRPLGRISPL
;
A
#
# COMPACT_ATOMS: atom_id res chain seq x y z
N MET A 1 -45.73 2.57 62.26
CA MET A 1 -44.36 2.22 61.80
C MET A 1 -44.48 1.34 60.57
N PHE A 2 -44.30 1.87 59.36
CA PHE A 2 -44.19 1.08 58.13
C PHE A 2 -42.98 1.60 57.35
N ARG A 3 -41.92 0.79 57.32
CA ARG A 3 -40.69 1.05 56.54
C ARG A 3 -40.87 0.38 55.18
N CYS A 4 -41.00 1.19 54.14
CA CYS A 4 -40.92 0.74 52.75
C CYS A 4 -39.44 0.74 52.35
N ALA A 5 -38.82 -0.42 52.21
CA ALA A 5 -37.44 -0.55 51.76
C ALA A 5 -37.42 -0.69 50.22
N LEU A 6 -37.03 0.38 49.52
CA LEU A 6 -36.73 0.32 48.10
C LEU A 6 -35.45 -0.51 47.88
N SER A 7 -35.55 -1.61 47.16
CA SER A 7 -34.39 -2.36 46.67
C SER A 7 -33.84 -1.67 45.42
N PHE A 8 -32.64 -1.10 45.53
CA PHE A 8 -31.89 -0.54 44.40
C PHE A 8 -31.14 -1.69 43.70
N VAL A 9 -31.58 -2.10 42.52
CA VAL A 9 -30.85 -3.05 41.67
C VAL A 9 -29.85 -2.25 40.85
N LEU A 10 -28.57 -2.36 41.18
CA LEU A 10 -27.47 -1.74 40.44
C LEU A 10 -27.10 -2.65 39.27
N THR A 11 -27.57 -2.34 38.06
CA THR A 11 -27.15 -3.00 36.82
C THR A 11 -25.74 -2.55 36.46
N ALA A 12 -24.75 -3.41 36.73
CA ALA A 12 -23.39 -3.23 36.26
C ALA A 12 -23.35 -3.42 34.72
N PHE A 13 -23.27 -2.31 33.99
CA PHE A 13 -22.89 -2.34 32.58
C PHE A 13 -21.45 -2.86 32.47
N LEU A 14 -21.29 -4.09 32.00
CA LEU A 14 -20.01 -4.59 31.50
C LEU A 14 -19.66 -3.76 30.26
N ALA A 15 -18.83 -2.74 30.45
CA ALA A 15 -18.15 -2.06 29.36
C ALA A 15 -17.14 -3.06 28.77
N SER A 16 -17.56 -3.80 27.74
CA SER A 16 -16.61 -4.49 26.88
C SER A 16 -15.66 -3.42 26.33
N PRO A 17 -14.33 -3.56 26.48
CA PRO A 17 -13.43 -2.71 25.74
C PRO A 17 -13.73 -2.97 24.26
N ALA A 18 -14.23 -1.94 23.57
CA ALA A 18 -14.24 -1.96 22.13
C ALA A 18 -12.77 -2.17 21.74
N MET A 19 -12.45 -3.35 21.20
CA MET A 19 -11.16 -3.58 20.57
C MET A 19 -11.16 -2.66 19.36
N SER A 20 -10.69 -1.43 19.56
CA SER A 20 -10.15 -0.61 18.50
C SER A 20 -9.17 -1.51 17.77
N ASP A 21 -9.45 -1.84 16.51
CA ASP A 21 -8.42 -2.41 15.65
C ASP A 21 -7.27 -1.39 15.66
N ASP A 22 -6.20 -1.71 16.40
CA ASP A 22 -5.07 -0.80 16.60
C ASP A 22 -4.52 -0.39 15.22
N CYS A 23 -4.44 0.91 14.95
CA CYS A 23 -3.83 1.39 13.71
C CYS A 23 -2.41 0.84 13.58
N PRO A 24 -2.06 0.13 12.48
CA PRO A 24 -0.69 -0.31 12.28
C PRO A 24 0.29 0.85 12.39
N THR A 25 1.34 0.66 13.19
CA THR A 25 2.44 1.61 13.36
C THR A 25 3.67 1.08 12.63
N ALA A 26 4.73 1.88 12.52
CA ALA A 26 6.03 1.38 12.01
C ALA A 26 6.52 0.09 12.71
N GLN A 27 6.18 -0.10 13.99
CA GLN A 27 6.58 -1.29 14.74
C GLN A 27 5.67 -2.49 14.45
N THR A 28 4.35 -2.31 14.46
CA THR A 28 3.41 -3.42 14.22
C THR A 28 3.32 -3.80 12.75
N ALA A 29 3.57 -2.87 11.83
CA ALA A 29 3.63 -3.12 10.38
C ALA A 29 4.73 -4.11 10.00
N LYS A 30 5.75 -4.33 10.84
CA LYS A 30 6.76 -5.39 10.67
C LYS A 30 6.17 -6.80 10.67
N LEU A 31 5.00 -6.98 11.29
CA LEU A 31 4.24 -8.23 11.29
C LEU A 31 3.24 -8.31 10.11
N GLY A 32 3.13 -7.23 9.34
CA GLY A 32 2.17 -7.06 8.27
C GLY A 32 0.88 -6.36 8.70
N PHE A 33 0.09 -6.00 7.70
CA PHE A 33 -1.20 -5.36 7.86
C PHE A 33 -2.12 -5.69 6.67
N VAL A 34 -3.42 -5.46 6.87
CA VAL A 34 -4.43 -5.68 5.84
C VAL A 34 -5.03 -4.34 5.44
N LEU A 35 -5.10 -4.09 4.14
CA LEU A 35 -5.79 -2.96 3.54
C LEU A 35 -7.05 -3.44 2.82
N GLU A 36 -8.14 -2.68 2.92
CA GLU A 36 -9.41 -3.05 2.30
C GLU A 36 -10.01 -1.93 1.46
N ARG A 37 -10.63 -2.30 0.34
CA ARG A 37 -11.37 -1.39 -0.54
C ARG A 37 -12.45 -2.14 -1.30
N GLN A 38 -13.72 -1.83 -1.06
CA GLN A 38 -14.85 -2.34 -1.85
C GLN A 38 -14.81 -3.88 -2.04
N GLY A 39 -14.54 -4.62 -0.97
CA GLY A 39 -14.40 -6.09 -0.99
C GLY A 39 -13.08 -6.63 -1.55
N THR A 40 -12.18 -5.77 -2.05
CA THR A 40 -10.79 -6.13 -2.32
C THR A 40 -9.98 -6.05 -1.04
N ILE A 41 -9.19 -7.08 -0.77
CA ILE A 41 -8.31 -7.20 0.40
C ILE A 41 -6.87 -7.27 -0.11
N ALA A 42 -5.97 -6.47 0.46
CA ALA A 42 -4.54 -6.58 0.25
C ALA A 42 -3.85 -6.92 1.57
N GLU A 43 -3.31 -8.12 1.68
CA GLU A 43 -2.49 -8.54 2.81
C GLU A 43 -1.04 -8.17 2.54
N VAL A 44 -0.53 -7.17 3.25
CA VAL A 44 0.81 -6.63 3.09
C VAL A 44 1.72 -7.26 4.14
N ARG A 45 2.73 -8.00 3.70
CA ARG A 45 3.71 -8.68 4.55
C ARG A 45 5.12 -8.19 4.19
N PRO A 46 5.85 -7.57 5.14
CA PRO A 46 7.27 -7.37 4.96
C PRO A 46 7.97 -8.71 4.69
N ALA A 47 8.89 -8.72 3.74
CA ALA A 47 9.77 -9.84 3.44
C ALA A 47 11.22 -9.44 3.74
N SER A 48 12.20 -10.32 3.44
CA SER A 48 13.61 -10.03 3.66
C SER A 48 14.09 -8.79 2.90
N ASP A 49 15.18 -8.17 3.35
CA ASP A 49 16.02 -7.27 2.56
C ASP A 49 15.29 -6.20 1.73
N HIS A 50 14.27 -5.57 2.34
CA HIS A 50 13.47 -4.47 1.79
C HIS A 50 12.34 -4.85 0.83
N PHE A 51 12.06 -6.14 0.68
CA PHE A 51 10.92 -6.59 -0.11
C PHE A 51 9.63 -6.55 0.71
N VAL A 52 8.52 -6.38 0.01
CA VAL A 52 7.16 -6.44 0.57
C VAL A 52 6.36 -7.37 -0.31
N HIS A 53 5.84 -8.44 0.28
CA HIS A 53 4.92 -9.35 -0.38
C HIS A 53 3.48 -8.90 -0.15
N VAL A 54 2.70 -8.88 -1.21
CA VAL A 54 1.30 -8.48 -1.15
C VAL A 54 0.44 -9.53 -1.83
N LEU A 55 -0.48 -10.11 -1.06
CA LEU A 55 -1.53 -10.96 -1.58
C LEU A 55 -2.82 -10.15 -1.71
N ASN A 56 -3.20 -9.85 -2.94
CA ASN A 56 -4.48 -9.23 -3.25
C ASN A 56 -5.54 -10.32 -3.46
N SER A 57 -6.69 -10.18 -2.81
CA SER A 57 -7.89 -10.99 -3.01
C SER A 57 -9.01 -10.08 -3.50
N TYR A 58 -9.55 -10.38 -4.68
CA TYR A 58 -10.60 -9.57 -5.31
C TYR A 58 -11.99 -10.21 -5.11
N PRO A 59 -13.07 -9.42 -5.19
CA PRO A 59 -14.42 -9.96 -5.33
C PRO A 59 -14.48 -10.96 -6.50
N GLY A 60 -15.08 -12.12 -6.27
CA GLY A 60 -15.10 -13.23 -7.24
C GLY A 60 -13.98 -14.26 -7.06
N GLY A 61 -13.13 -14.12 -6.03
CA GLY A 61 -12.19 -15.17 -5.62
C GLY A 61 -10.84 -15.16 -6.35
N LYS A 62 -10.65 -14.29 -7.34
CA LYS A 62 -9.35 -14.08 -8.01
C LYS A 62 -8.32 -13.57 -7.00
N LYS A 63 -7.14 -14.17 -7.03
CA LYS A 63 -5.99 -13.78 -6.22
C LYS A 63 -4.85 -13.28 -7.09
N GLN A 64 -4.04 -12.39 -6.52
CA GLN A 64 -2.84 -11.89 -7.16
C GLN A 64 -1.72 -11.70 -6.14
N ASP A 65 -0.57 -12.22 -6.51
CA ASP A 65 0.66 -12.17 -5.75
C ASP A 65 1.57 -11.09 -6.33
N VAL A 66 2.04 -10.18 -5.50
CA VAL A 66 2.94 -9.10 -5.93
C VAL A 66 4.09 -8.98 -4.96
N ILE A 67 5.32 -8.97 -5.48
CA ILE A 67 6.51 -8.64 -4.70
C ILE A 67 6.91 -7.22 -5.09
N TYR A 68 7.01 -6.35 -4.11
CA TYR A 68 7.49 -4.99 -4.25
C TYR A 68 8.87 -4.85 -3.63
N TYR A 69 9.71 -4.01 -4.22
CA TYR A 69 10.84 -3.42 -3.52
C TYR A 69 10.39 -2.15 -2.80
N ARG A 70 10.58 -2.11 -1.48
CA ARG A 70 10.20 -1.02 -0.57
C ARG A 70 8.73 -0.59 -0.70
N GLY A 71 7.84 -1.52 -1.06
CA GLY A 71 6.41 -1.27 -1.21
C GLY A 71 6.00 -0.27 -2.31
N VAL A 72 6.93 0.09 -3.21
CA VAL A 72 6.70 1.08 -4.28
C VAL A 72 6.92 0.46 -5.65
N PHE A 73 8.09 -0.14 -5.89
CA PHE A 73 8.43 -0.67 -7.21
C PHE A 73 8.03 -2.16 -7.31
N PRO A 74 7.06 -2.55 -8.15
CA PRO A 74 6.68 -3.94 -8.31
C PRO A 74 7.78 -4.70 -9.07
N ILE A 75 8.36 -5.72 -8.44
CA ILE A 75 9.35 -6.64 -9.01
C ILE A 75 8.65 -7.74 -9.79
N SER A 76 7.59 -8.30 -9.24
CA SER A 76 6.82 -9.36 -9.87
C SER A 76 5.34 -9.21 -9.59
N ARG A 77 4.51 -9.62 -10.55
CA ARG A 77 3.06 -9.69 -10.44
C ARG A 77 2.60 -11.00 -11.06
N PHE A 78 2.00 -11.84 -10.24
CA PHE A 78 1.47 -13.14 -10.65
C PHE A 78 0.00 -13.23 -10.30
N ASP A 79 -0.81 -13.57 -11.28
CA ASP A 79 -2.15 -14.09 -11.06
C ASP A 79 -2.38 -15.34 -11.94
N ASP A 80 -3.59 -15.86 -11.89
CA ASP A 80 -4.03 -17.02 -12.69
C ASP A 80 -3.89 -16.83 -14.20
N THR A 81 -3.82 -15.58 -14.67
CA THR A 81 -3.84 -15.21 -16.09
C THR A 81 -2.56 -14.53 -16.57
N ALA A 82 -1.82 -13.86 -15.68
CA ALA A 82 -0.71 -13.01 -16.03
C ALA A 82 0.47 -13.27 -15.11
N ARG A 83 1.65 -13.44 -15.71
CA ARG A 83 2.92 -13.60 -15.02
C ARG A 83 3.91 -12.60 -15.58
N SER A 84 4.10 -11.50 -14.87
CA SER A 84 5.05 -10.47 -15.28
C SER A 84 6.08 -10.19 -14.18
N ILE A 85 7.28 -9.84 -14.63
CA ILE A 85 8.36 -9.35 -13.77
C ILE A 85 8.90 -8.06 -14.37
N ASN A 86 9.39 -7.16 -13.54
CA ASN A 86 10.12 -5.98 -13.95
C ASN A 86 11.58 -6.20 -13.57
N ILE A 87 12.43 -6.43 -14.57
CA ILE A 87 13.86 -6.68 -14.39
C ILE A 87 14.56 -5.33 -14.24
N PRO A 88 15.01 -4.94 -13.04
CA PRO A 88 15.72 -3.68 -12.86
C PRO A 88 17.07 -3.74 -13.59
N VAL A 89 17.36 -2.71 -14.37
CA VAL A 89 18.68 -2.50 -14.97
C VAL A 89 19.48 -1.51 -14.11
N SER A 90 18.79 -0.59 -13.44
CA SER A 90 19.36 0.30 -12.43
C SER A 90 19.43 -0.37 -11.05
N ASP A 91 20.36 0.10 -10.21
CA ASP A 91 20.42 -0.28 -8.81
C ASP A 91 19.28 0.39 -8.01
N LEU A 92 18.29 -0.42 -7.62
CA LEU A 92 17.12 0.03 -6.87
C LEU A 92 17.46 0.66 -5.51
N ARG A 93 18.62 0.35 -4.92
CA ARG A 93 19.05 0.91 -3.62
C ARG A 93 19.28 2.41 -3.71
N THR A 94 19.59 2.93 -4.89
CA THR A 94 19.82 4.37 -5.12
C THR A 94 18.54 5.21 -5.08
N VAL A 95 17.36 4.56 -5.17
CA VAL A 95 16.06 5.23 -5.18
C VAL A 95 15.57 5.57 -3.77
N PHE A 96 15.98 4.79 -2.76
CA PHE A 96 15.44 4.90 -1.40
C PHE A 96 16.53 5.32 -0.38
N PRO A 97 16.16 6.00 0.72
CA PRO A 97 14.81 6.44 1.08
C PRO A 97 14.27 7.54 0.17
N LEU A 98 12.94 7.60 0.04
CA LEU A 98 12.27 8.72 -0.61
C LEU A 98 12.11 9.84 0.42
N GLU A 99 12.77 10.97 0.15
CA GLU A 99 12.75 12.15 1.01
C GLU A 99 11.94 13.28 0.35
N PRO A 100 11.43 14.26 1.12
CA PRO A 100 10.76 15.43 0.56
C PRO A 100 11.62 16.09 -0.53
N LYS A 101 10.99 16.42 -1.67
CA LYS A 101 11.63 17.03 -2.86
C LYS A 101 12.65 16.13 -3.57
N ALA A 102 12.83 14.87 -3.16
CA ALA A 102 13.72 13.95 -3.84
C ALA A 102 13.26 13.71 -5.29
N ARG A 103 14.26 13.62 -6.18
CA ARG A 103 14.08 13.19 -7.57
C ARG A 103 14.98 12.00 -7.82
N ARG A 104 14.41 10.92 -8.33
CA ARG A 104 15.10 9.66 -8.61
C ARG A 104 14.63 9.14 -9.96
N ALA A 105 15.46 8.30 -10.58
CA ALA A 105 15.07 7.58 -11.77
C ALA A 105 15.62 6.16 -11.68
N LEU A 106 14.90 5.21 -12.27
CA LEU A 106 15.37 3.85 -12.46
C LEU A 106 14.93 3.36 -13.84
N THR A 107 15.76 2.52 -14.43
CA THR A 107 15.47 1.85 -15.70
C THR A 107 15.22 0.38 -15.45
N TYR A 108 14.20 -0.18 -16.09
CA TYR A 108 13.87 -1.60 -16.02
C TYR A 108 13.32 -2.11 -17.35
N ALA A 109 13.34 -3.44 -17.52
CA ALA A 109 12.67 -4.12 -18.63
C ALA A 109 11.47 -4.93 -18.09
N PRO A 110 10.23 -4.70 -18.53
CA PRO A 110 9.13 -5.60 -18.23
C PRO A 110 9.35 -6.91 -18.98
N ALA A 111 9.09 -8.05 -18.34
CA ALA A 111 9.25 -9.36 -18.94
C ALA A 111 8.13 -10.30 -18.53
N GLN A 112 7.89 -11.28 -19.40
CA GLN A 112 7.00 -12.41 -19.18
C GLN A 112 7.73 -13.68 -19.68
N PRO A 113 7.26 -14.89 -19.38
CA PRO A 113 7.88 -16.11 -19.90
C PRO A 113 8.09 -16.06 -21.42
N GLY A 114 9.34 -16.23 -21.85
CA GLY A 114 9.72 -16.23 -23.27
C GLY A 114 9.79 -14.86 -23.96
N LYS A 115 9.58 -13.74 -23.25
CA LYS A 115 9.63 -12.40 -23.85
C LYS A 115 10.11 -11.33 -22.88
N VAL A 116 11.10 -10.56 -23.30
CA VAL A 116 11.56 -9.34 -22.62
C VAL A 116 11.10 -8.14 -23.44
N GLY A 117 10.48 -7.17 -22.77
CA GLY A 117 10.02 -5.92 -23.36
C GLY A 117 11.14 -4.88 -23.49
N ALA A 118 10.82 -3.78 -24.16
CA ALA A 118 11.72 -2.64 -24.27
C ALA A 118 11.96 -1.97 -22.91
N LEU A 119 13.10 -1.28 -22.77
CA LEU A 119 13.43 -0.53 -21.56
C LEU A 119 12.39 0.57 -21.28
N ILE A 120 12.08 0.72 -20.00
CA ILE A 120 11.24 1.78 -19.45
C ILE A 120 12.08 2.55 -18.44
N SER A 121 12.10 3.88 -18.57
CA SER A 121 12.60 4.78 -17.54
C SER A 121 11.44 5.21 -16.66
N LEU A 122 11.56 4.97 -15.35
CA LEU A 122 10.64 5.44 -14.33
C LEU A 122 11.29 6.58 -13.56
N GLU A 123 10.76 7.78 -13.73
CA GLU A 123 11.13 8.97 -12.96
C GLU A 123 10.20 9.12 -11.76
N LEU A 124 10.77 9.23 -10.56
CA LEU A 124 10.06 9.46 -9.30
C LEU A 124 10.40 10.85 -8.77
N THR A 125 9.38 11.65 -8.48
CA THR A 125 9.54 12.96 -7.84
C THR A 125 8.63 13.07 -6.63
N VAL A 126 9.19 13.34 -5.46
CA VAL A 126 8.40 13.64 -4.27
C VAL A 126 7.92 15.09 -4.34
N THR A 127 6.62 15.27 -4.56
CA THR A 127 6.01 16.59 -4.80
C THR A 127 5.48 17.23 -3.52
N GLY A 128 5.23 16.43 -2.49
CA GLY A 128 4.72 16.94 -1.21
C GLY A 128 4.51 15.84 -0.18
N GLN A 129 3.96 16.26 0.96
CA GLN A 129 3.56 15.38 2.06
C GLN A 129 2.18 15.82 2.55
N GLU A 130 1.34 14.86 2.90
CA GLU A 130 -0.03 15.10 3.35
C GLU A 130 -0.47 14.03 4.36
N GLN A 131 -1.67 14.20 4.93
CA GLN A 131 -2.30 13.21 5.80
C GLN A 131 -3.35 12.41 5.02
N LEU A 132 -3.30 11.09 5.11
CA LEU A 132 -4.25 10.19 4.48
C LEU A 132 -5.02 9.41 5.55
N GLN A 133 -6.34 9.53 5.51
CA GLN A 133 -7.25 8.81 6.40
C GLN A 133 -7.67 7.46 5.80
N LEU A 134 -7.49 6.38 6.58
CA LEU A 134 -7.96 5.01 6.34
C LEU A 134 -8.78 4.56 7.55
N GLY A 135 -10.11 4.55 7.44
CA GLY A 135 -11.01 4.31 8.57
C GLY A 135 -10.79 5.36 9.67
N SER A 136 -10.53 4.92 10.89
CA SER A 136 -10.15 5.77 12.04
C SER A 136 -8.66 6.15 12.05
N CYS A 137 -7.82 5.53 11.20
CA CYS A 137 -6.37 5.73 11.19
C CYS A 137 -5.95 6.85 10.24
N SER A 138 -4.97 7.65 10.66
CA SER A 138 -4.38 8.73 9.86
C SER A 138 -2.88 8.50 9.69
N TYR A 139 -2.37 8.60 8.47
CA TYR A 139 -0.97 8.39 8.15
C TYR A 139 -0.41 9.57 7.37
N SER A 140 0.81 9.98 7.73
CA SER A 140 1.55 10.89 6.87
C SER A 140 2.08 10.14 5.65
N VAL A 141 1.77 10.65 4.46
CA VAL A 141 2.16 10.06 3.18
C VAL A 141 2.93 11.07 2.33
N LEU A 142 3.92 10.58 1.60
CA LEU A 142 4.60 11.31 0.55
C LEU A 142 3.81 11.17 -0.74
N ALA A 143 3.56 12.28 -1.43
CA ALA A 143 3.03 12.28 -2.79
C ALA A 143 4.22 12.09 -3.75
N VAL A 144 4.30 10.91 -4.36
CA VAL A 144 5.40 10.51 -5.27
C VAL A 144 4.85 10.45 -6.69
N ARG A 145 5.17 11.46 -7.50
CA ARG A 145 4.81 11.49 -8.92
C ARG A 145 5.73 10.53 -9.69
N ASN A 146 5.12 9.56 -10.35
CA ASN A 146 5.75 8.55 -11.18
C ASN A 146 5.49 8.86 -12.66
N ARG A 147 6.53 9.09 -13.44
CA ARG A 147 6.46 9.25 -14.91
C ARG A 147 7.17 8.08 -15.58
N PHE A 148 6.49 7.46 -16.54
CA PHE A 148 7.01 6.32 -17.30
C PHE A 148 7.35 6.80 -18.70
N LEU A 149 8.61 6.61 -19.10
CA LEU A 149 9.12 7.00 -20.41
C LEU A 149 9.53 5.75 -21.18
N ASN A 150 9.21 5.72 -22.48
CA ASN A 150 9.71 4.69 -23.39
C ASN A 150 11.19 4.94 -23.74
N ALA A 151 11.76 4.06 -24.57
CA ALA A 151 13.15 4.17 -25.03
C ALA A 151 13.47 5.50 -25.77
N ASP A 152 12.47 6.14 -26.38
CA ASP A 152 12.63 7.42 -27.09
C ASP A 152 12.51 8.64 -26.14
N GLY A 153 12.34 8.41 -24.83
CA GLY A 153 12.10 9.47 -23.86
C GLY A 153 10.69 10.04 -23.88
N LYS A 154 9.76 9.42 -24.61
CA LYS A 154 8.34 9.84 -24.63
C LYS A 154 7.60 9.29 -23.42
N MET A 155 6.90 10.17 -22.72
CA MET A 155 6.03 9.78 -21.61
C MET A 155 4.87 8.90 -22.12
N THR A 156 4.73 7.72 -21.53
CA THR A 156 3.68 6.73 -21.86
C THR A 156 2.58 6.68 -20.80
N SER A 157 2.91 6.96 -19.54
CA SER A 157 1.94 7.14 -18.47
C SER A 157 2.50 7.97 -17.33
N GLU A 158 1.60 8.48 -16.49
CA GLU A 158 1.93 9.17 -15.25
C GLU A 158 0.87 8.83 -14.19
N HIS A 159 1.30 8.71 -12.95
CA HIS A 159 0.41 8.68 -11.78
C HIS A 159 1.14 9.16 -10.53
N THR A 160 0.43 9.46 -9.46
CA THR A 160 1.03 9.79 -8.16
C THR A 160 0.71 8.73 -7.13
N ASP A 161 1.73 8.17 -6.49
CA ASP A 161 1.60 7.28 -5.36
C ASP A 161 1.55 8.07 -4.05
N LEU A 162 0.63 7.68 -3.15
CA LEU A 162 0.62 8.15 -1.77
C LEU A 162 1.32 7.10 -0.91
N TYR A 163 2.64 7.26 -0.76
CA TYR A 163 3.50 6.33 -0.06
C TYR A 163 3.60 6.70 1.42
N SER A 164 3.32 5.76 2.33
CA SER A 164 3.58 5.94 3.75
C SER A 164 4.99 5.45 4.08
N PRO A 165 5.94 6.33 4.46
CA PRO A 165 7.25 5.90 4.91
C PRO A 165 7.18 5.07 6.19
N GLU A 166 6.18 5.34 7.03
CA GLU A 166 5.94 4.62 8.28
C GLU A 166 5.57 3.15 8.04
N LEU A 167 4.63 2.91 7.12
CA LEU A 167 4.17 1.55 6.79
C LEU A 167 5.04 0.89 5.71
N GLY A 168 5.88 1.65 5.02
CA GLY A 168 6.71 1.16 3.92
C GLY A 168 5.90 0.70 2.71
N PHE A 169 4.74 1.30 2.44
CA PHE A 169 3.83 0.88 1.37
C PHE A 169 2.98 2.03 0.80
N VAL A 170 2.54 1.88 -0.45
CA VAL A 170 1.63 2.83 -1.13
C VAL A 170 0.17 2.58 -0.71
N LEU A 171 -0.47 3.60 -0.15
CA LEU A 171 -1.83 3.53 0.42
C LEU A 171 -2.91 4.08 -0.52
N ALA A 172 -2.51 4.81 -1.55
CA ALA A 172 -3.43 5.26 -2.60
C ALA A 172 -2.67 5.61 -3.87
N LYS A 173 -3.39 5.66 -4.98
CA LYS A 173 -2.89 6.15 -6.27
C LYS A 173 -3.80 7.26 -6.77
N ARG A 174 -3.20 8.30 -7.34
CA ARG A 174 -3.87 9.42 -8.00
C ARG A 174 -3.57 9.40 -9.49
N TYR A 175 -4.62 9.49 -10.29
CA TYR A 175 -4.56 9.55 -11.73
C TYR A 175 -5.09 10.90 -12.20
N GLU A 176 -4.37 11.56 -13.09
CA GLU A 176 -4.88 12.72 -13.80
C GLU A 176 -5.70 12.22 -14.99
N GLU A 177 -6.98 12.54 -15.01
CA GLU A 177 -7.91 12.22 -16.09
C GLU A 177 -7.88 13.30 -17.17
N LYS A 178 -8.41 12.96 -18.35
CA LYS A 178 -8.61 13.95 -19.42
C LYS A 178 -9.52 15.08 -18.93
N GLY A 179 -9.07 16.32 -19.11
CA GLY A 179 -9.79 17.51 -18.67
C GLY A 179 -9.37 18.06 -17.30
N GLY A 180 -8.30 17.52 -16.69
CA GLY A 180 -7.72 18.05 -15.45
C GLY A 180 -8.39 17.57 -14.17
N THR A 181 -9.39 16.69 -14.27
CA THR A 181 -9.99 16.01 -13.11
C THR A 181 -8.99 14.99 -12.55
N GLN A 182 -8.90 14.88 -11.23
CA GLN A 182 -8.03 13.90 -10.59
C GLN A 182 -8.86 12.80 -9.91
N THR A 183 -8.58 11.53 -10.25
CA THR A 183 -9.18 10.37 -9.59
C THR A 183 -8.24 9.81 -8.54
N THR A 184 -8.69 9.69 -7.29
CA THR A 184 -7.92 9.05 -6.21
C THR A 184 -8.49 7.67 -5.90
N ILE A 185 -7.70 6.64 -6.14
CA ILE A 185 -7.98 5.26 -5.73
C ILE A 185 -7.25 5.01 -4.42
N LYS A 186 -7.99 5.08 -3.30
CA LYS A 186 -7.46 4.83 -1.95
C LYS A 186 -8.09 3.61 -1.31
N TYR A 187 -7.36 2.96 -0.41
CA TYR A 187 -7.95 2.01 0.52
C TYR A 187 -8.90 2.73 1.49
N GLN A 188 -9.85 1.99 2.02
CA GLN A 188 -10.90 2.49 2.91
C GLN A 188 -10.56 2.23 4.38
N ASN A 189 -10.05 1.03 4.68
CA ASN A 189 -9.71 0.61 6.04
C ASN A 189 -8.34 -0.05 6.08
N ILE A 190 -7.76 -0.06 7.28
CA ILE A 190 -6.52 -0.77 7.59
C ILE A 190 -6.66 -1.45 8.96
N ARG A 191 -6.06 -2.63 9.12
CA ARG A 191 -5.91 -3.29 10.42
C ARG A 191 -4.59 -4.07 10.49
N PRO A 192 -4.08 -4.39 11.68
CA PRO A 192 -2.91 -5.25 11.82
C PRO A 192 -3.17 -6.63 11.25
N LEU A 193 -2.16 -7.22 10.62
CA LEU A 193 -2.15 -8.64 10.35
C LEU A 193 -1.74 -9.28 11.67
N GLY A 194 -2.66 -9.95 12.35
CA GLY A 194 -2.37 -10.62 13.62
C GLY A 194 -1.14 -11.54 13.52
N ARG A 195 -0.58 -11.98 14.65
CA ARG A 195 0.58 -12.90 14.65
C ARG A 195 0.22 -14.19 13.89
N ILE A 196 0.66 -14.31 12.65
CA ILE A 196 0.61 -15.55 11.87
C ILE A 196 2.05 -15.86 11.47
N SER A 197 2.44 -17.13 11.61
CA SER A 197 3.80 -17.64 11.39
C SER A 197 4.41 -17.16 10.07
N PRO A 198 5.74 -16.91 10.05
CA PRO A 198 6.45 -16.58 8.81
C PRO A 198 6.28 -17.69 7.78
N LEU A 199 6.10 -17.28 6.52
CA LEU A 199 6.19 -18.13 5.33
C LEU A 199 7.59 -18.75 5.21
#